data_AF-A0A6C0VAS4-F1
#
_entry.id   AF-A0A6C0VAS4-F1
#
_cell.length_a   1.000
_cell.length_b   1.000
_cell.length_c   1.000
_cell.angle_alpha   90.00
_cell.angle_beta   90.00
_cell.angle_gamma   90.00
#
_symmetry.space_group_name_H-M   'P 1'
#
loop_
_entity.id
_entity.type
_entity.pdbx_description
1 polymer ?
#
loop_
_entity_poly.entity_id
_entity_poly.type
_entity_poly.pdbx_seq_one_letter_code
_entity_poly.pdbx_strand_id
1 'polypeptide(L)'
;VKSVEMHHEALTEALPGDNVGFNVKNISVKELRRGYVAGDSKNQPPRGAADFTAQVIVLNHPGQISNGYTPVLDCHTAHIACKFAEIKEKCDRRTGKTTEENPKSIKSGDAAIVMLQPTKP
;
A
#
# COMPACT_ATOMS: atom_id res chain seq x y z
N VAL A 1 -6.37 23.75 -2.74
CA VAL A 1 -5.73 23.72 -4.08
C VAL A 1 -5.98 25.05 -4.78
N LYS A 2 -5.03 25.58 -5.55
CA LYS A 2 -5.14 26.87 -6.24
C LYS A 2 -5.45 26.75 -7.73
N SER A 3 -4.79 25.82 -8.41
CA SER A 3 -5.02 25.48 -9.80
C SER A 3 -4.77 23.99 -9.99
N VAL A 4 -5.36 23.44 -11.05
CA VAL A 4 -5.13 22.06 -11.51
C VAL A 4 -4.83 22.15 -13.00
N GLU A 5 -3.82 21.42 -13.44
CA GLU A 5 -3.34 21.44 -14.83
C GLU A 5 -3.06 20.01 -15.30
N MET A 6 -3.38 19.74 -16.57
CA MET A 6 -3.07 18.49 -17.26
C MET A 6 -2.53 18.83 -18.64
N HIS A 7 -1.37 18.29 -19.02
CA HIS A 7 -0.74 18.56 -20.33
C HIS A 7 -0.61 20.05 -20.70
N HIS A 8 -0.27 20.90 -19.73
CA HIS A 8 -0.18 22.37 -19.87
C HIS A 8 -1.51 23.11 -20.11
N GLU A 9 -2.64 22.45 -19.90
CA GLU A 9 -3.97 23.06 -19.94
C GLU A 9 -4.56 23.14 -18.53
N ALA A 10 -5.18 24.27 -18.21
CA ALA A 10 -5.86 24.45 -16.93
C ALA A 10 -7.20 23.70 -16.92
N LEU A 11 -7.46 22.97 -15.85
CA LEU A 11 -8.71 22.24 -15.64
C LEU A 11 -9.54 22.89 -14.53
N THR A 12 -10.86 22.90 -14.71
CA THR A 12 -11.81 23.31 -13.66
C THR A 12 -11.94 22.25 -12.57
N GLU A 13 -11.84 20.97 -12.96
CA GLU A 13 -11.87 19.82 -12.08
C GLU A 13 -11.03 18.68 -12.68
N ALA A 14 -10.59 17.77 -11.83
CA ALA A 14 -9.92 16.53 -12.25
C ALA A 14 -10.81 15.35 -11.83
N LEU A 15 -10.95 14.38 -12.72
CA LEU A 15 -11.76 13.18 -12.54
C LEU A 15 -10.88 11.95 -12.32
N PRO A 16 -11.44 10.83 -11.80
CA PRO A 16 -10.68 9.61 -11.63
C PRO A 16 -10.06 9.12 -12.94
N GLY A 17 -8.73 8.97 -12.96
CA GLY A 17 -7.95 8.57 -14.14
C GLY A 17 -7.05 9.67 -14.69
N ASP A 18 -7.30 10.93 -14.34
CA ASP A 18 -6.51 12.07 -14.82
C ASP A 18 -5.13 12.14 -14.14
N ASN A 19 -4.08 12.36 -14.95
CA ASN A 19 -2.73 12.59 -14.46
C ASN A 19 -2.45 14.09 -14.39
N VAL A 20 -2.71 14.70 -13.23
CA VAL A 20 -2.68 16.16 -13.07
C VAL A 20 -1.52 16.64 -12.20
N GLY A 21 -1.05 17.85 -12.47
CA GLY A 21 -0.34 18.68 -11.52
C GLY A 21 -1.32 19.63 -10.84
N PHE A 22 -1.16 19.89 -9.55
CA PHE A 22 -1.98 20.87 -8.85
C PHE A 22 -1.15 21.76 -7.93
N ASN A 23 -1.54 23.02 -7.82
CA ASN A 23 -0.80 24.01 -7.05
C ASN A 23 -1.35 24.14 -5.62
N VAL A 24 -0.46 24.13 -4.64
CA VAL A 24 -0.75 24.33 -3.21
C VAL A 24 0.11 25.45 -2.63
N LYS A 25 -0.44 26.22 -1.69
CA LYS A 25 0.29 27.29 -0.99
C LYS A 25 0.75 26.83 0.38
N ASN A 26 1.81 27.46 0.86
CA ASN A 26 2.34 27.30 2.23
C ASN A 26 2.82 25.89 2.57
N ILE A 27 3.26 25.11 1.57
CA ILE A 27 3.88 23.80 1.77
C ILE A 27 5.21 23.80 1.02
N SER A 28 6.27 23.37 1.69
CA SER A 28 7.59 23.28 1.07
C SER A 28 7.74 21.98 0.28
N VAL A 29 8.43 22.03 -0.86
CA VAL A 29 8.79 20.82 -1.63
C VAL A 29 9.59 19.81 -0.81
N LYS A 30 10.29 20.26 0.25
CA LYS A 30 11.05 19.39 1.17
C LYS A 30 10.16 18.55 2.09
N GLU A 31 8.91 18.98 2.28
CA GLU A 31 7.92 18.30 3.12
C GLU A 31 7.10 17.28 2.33
N LEU A 32 7.21 17.28 1.01
CA LEU A 32 6.48 16.37 0.12
C LEU A 32 7.43 15.35 -0.49
N ARG A 33 6.96 14.10 -0.57
CA ARG A 33 7.70 12.99 -1.17
C ARG A 33 6.77 12.14 -2.02
N ARG A 34 7.33 11.49 -3.04
CA ARG A 34 6.62 10.45 -3.79
C ARG A 34 6.14 9.36 -2.82
N GLY A 35 4.90 8.90 -3.00
CA GLY A 35 4.22 7.97 -2.10
C GLY A 35 3.22 8.64 -1.16
N TYR A 36 3.26 9.97 -0.99
CA TYR A 36 2.24 10.67 -0.20
C TYR A 36 0.89 10.70 -0.92
N VAL A 37 -0.18 10.63 -0.14
CA VAL A 37 -1.55 10.64 -0.62
C VAL A 37 -2.21 11.95 -0.26
N ALA A 38 -2.66 12.71 -1.26
CA ALA A 38 -3.45 13.92 -1.08
C ALA A 38 -4.94 13.58 -1.08
N GLY A 39 -5.72 14.23 -0.22
CA GLY A 39 -7.17 14.08 -0.18
C GLY A 39 -7.85 15.27 0.49
N ASP A 40 -9.18 15.33 0.39
CA ASP A 40 -9.94 16.44 0.97
C ASP A 40 -10.01 16.31 2.51
N SER A 41 -9.49 17.33 3.19
CA SER A 41 -9.56 17.48 4.65
C SER A 41 -10.97 17.35 5.23
N LYS A 42 -12.02 17.68 4.45
CA LYS A 42 -13.42 17.69 4.90
C LYS A 42 -14.16 16.39 4.56
N ASN A 43 -13.59 15.53 3.73
CA ASN A 43 -14.25 14.31 3.28
C ASN A 43 -13.30 13.12 3.40
N GLN A 44 -13.34 12.46 4.56
CA GLN A 44 -12.55 11.26 4.87
C GLN A 44 -11.07 11.40 4.48
N PRO A 45 -10.33 12.34 5.12
CA PRO A 45 -8.95 12.59 4.75
C PRO A 45 -8.07 11.34 4.88
N PRO A 46 -7.09 11.15 3.97
CA PRO A 46 -6.18 10.01 4.02
C PRO A 46 -5.36 10.06 5.31
N ARG A 47 -5.04 8.87 5.84
CA ARG A 47 -4.26 8.70 7.07
C ARG A 47 -3.15 7.69 6.84
N GLY A 48 -2.04 7.87 7.53
CA GLY A 48 -0.97 6.86 7.56
C GLY A 48 -1.48 5.56 8.21
N ALA A 49 -0.99 4.43 7.72
CA ALA A 49 -1.30 3.12 8.27
C ALA A 49 -0.18 2.67 9.22
N ALA A 50 -0.50 2.42 10.49
CA ALA A 50 0.44 1.81 11.42
C ALA A 50 0.71 0.34 11.05
N ASP A 51 -0.35 -0.34 10.62
CA ASP A 51 -0.35 -1.69 10.08
C ASP A 51 -1.57 -1.85 9.15
N PHE A 52 -1.58 -2.93 8.38
CA PHE A 52 -2.73 -3.34 7.59
C PHE A 52 -2.74 -4.85 7.40
N THR A 53 -3.93 -5.44 7.31
CA THR A 53 -4.10 -6.86 6.99
C THR A 53 -4.41 -7.02 5.51
N ALA A 54 -3.69 -7.91 4.82
CA ALA A 54 -3.88 -8.18 3.40
C ALA A 54 -3.79 -9.68 3.09
N GLN A 55 -4.48 -10.10 2.03
CA GLN A 55 -4.25 -11.40 1.42
C GLN A 55 -3.01 -11.33 0.52
N VAL A 56 -2.02 -12.17 0.80
CA VAL A 56 -0.78 -12.28 0.04
C VAL A 56 -0.78 -13.62 -0.68
N ILE A 57 -0.41 -13.62 -1.96
CA ILE A 57 -0.15 -14.82 -2.74
C ILE A 57 1.34 -14.87 -3.02
N VAL A 58 2.01 -15.93 -2.57
CA VAL A 58 3.45 -16.10 -2.79
C VAL A 58 3.67 -16.63 -4.21
N LEU A 59 4.35 -15.83 -5.03
CA LEU A 59 4.76 -16.23 -6.38
C LEU A 59 6.02 -17.11 -6.33
N ASN A 60 6.88 -17.06 -7.34
CA ASN A 60 8.11 -17.85 -7.40
C ASN A 60 9.18 -17.28 -6.47
N HIS A 61 9.24 -17.80 -5.24
CA HIS A 61 10.25 -17.47 -4.23
C HIS A 61 11.05 -18.73 -3.84
N PRO A 62 12.40 -18.68 -3.82
CA PRO A 62 13.23 -19.87 -3.60
C PRO A 62 13.22 -20.38 -2.15
N GLY A 63 12.78 -19.56 -1.19
CA GLY A 63 12.73 -19.90 0.23
C GLY A 63 11.32 -19.85 0.82
N GLN A 64 11.26 -19.96 2.14
CA GLN A 64 10.05 -19.78 2.93
C GLN A 64 10.02 -18.38 3.53
N ILE A 65 8.82 -17.84 3.74
CA ILE A 65 8.56 -16.55 4.37
C ILE A 65 7.97 -16.83 5.75
N SER A 66 8.58 -16.27 6.80
CA SER A 66 8.12 -16.37 8.18
C SER A 66 7.86 -14.98 8.77
N ASN A 67 7.21 -14.95 9.94
CA ASN A 67 7.05 -13.71 10.71
C ASN A 67 8.40 -13.01 10.89
N GLY A 68 8.45 -11.71 10.64
CA GLY A 68 9.65 -10.89 10.65
C GLY A 68 10.29 -10.64 9.28
N TYR A 69 9.92 -11.40 8.24
CA TYR A 69 10.36 -11.11 6.88
C TYR A 69 9.96 -9.69 6.47
N THR A 70 10.89 -8.90 5.92
CA THR A 70 10.69 -7.47 5.67
C THR A 70 11.05 -7.09 4.23
N PRO A 71 10.24 -7.50 3.24
CA PRO A 71 10.45 -7.11 1.85
C PRO A 71 10.01 -5.65 1.61
N VAL A 72 10.39 -5.11 0.46
CA VAL A 72 9.82 -3.86 -0.03
C VAL A 72 8.50 -4.12 -0.74
N LEU A 73 7.48 -3.34 -0.37
CA LEU A 73 6.17 -3.34 -1.01
C LEU A 73 6.03 -2.08 -1.86
N ASP A 74 5.60 -2.29 -3.10
CA ASP A 74 5.10 -1.25 -3.97
C ASP A 74 3.58 -1.18 -3.83
N CYS A 75 3.07 0.00 -3.45
CA CYS A 75 1.64 0.26 -3.35
C CYS A 75 1.35 1.65 -3.92
N HIS A 76 0.63 1.70 -5.05
CA HIS A 76 0.44 2.92 -5.83
C HIS A 76 1.79 3.54 -6.24
N THR A 77 2.14 4.70 -5.68
CA THR A 77 3.44 5.35 -5.89
C THR A 77 4.39 5.22 -4.70
N ALA A 78 3.93 4.60 -3.61
CA ALA A 78 4.74 4.34 -2.43
C ALA A 78 5.61 3.09 -2.63
N HIS A 79 6.83 3.17 -2.12
CA HIS A 79 7.85 2.13 -2.18
C HIS A 79 8.50 2.02 -0.79
N ILE A 80 7.98 1.12 0.04
CA ILE A 80 8.27 1.07 1.48
C ILE A 80 8.52 -0.37 1.92
N ALA A 81 9.57 -0.59 2.72
CA ALA A 81 9.78 -1.87 3.38
C ALA A 81 8.69 -2.13 4.41
N CYS A 82 8.02 -3.28 4.33
CA CYS A 82 6.97 -3.68 5.27
C CYS A 82 7.31 -5.01 5.90
N LYS A 83 7.22 -5.08 7.22
CA LYS A 83 7.43 -6.30 7.98
C LYS A 83 6.17 -7.17 7.91
N PHE A 84 6.34 -8.45 7.64
CA PHE A 84 5.35 -9.49 7.87
C PHE A 84 5.26 -9.68 9.39
N ALA A 85 4.42 -8.88 10.05
CA ALA A 85 4.32 -8.86 11.50
C ALA A 85 3.75 -10.19 12.00
N GLU A 86 2.70 -10.68 11.34
CA GLU A 86 2.01 -11.92 11.66
C GLU A 86 1.37 -12.52 10.42
N ILE A 87 1.69 -13.78 10.12
CA ILE A 87 0.93 -14.59 9.17
C ILE A 87 -0.22 -15.24 9.95
N LYS A 88 -1.43 -14.69 9.80
CA LYS A 88 -2.61 -15.08 10.59
C LYS A 88 -3.18 -16.41 10.15
N GLU A 89 -3.24 -16.64 8.84
CA GLU A 89 -3.79 -17.88 8.29
C GLU A 89 -3.26 -18.13 6.87
N LYS A 90 -3.10 -19.41 6.51
CA LYS A 90 -3.13 -19.81 5.10
C LYS A 90 -4.58 -19.97 4.67
N CYS A 91 -4.85 -19.62 3.44
CA CYS A 91 -6.17 -19.77 2.84
C CYS A 91 -6.06 -20.34 1.42
N ASP A 92 -7.15 -20.96 0.96
CA ASP A 92 -7.26 -21.37 -0.43
C ASP A 92 -7.35 -20.14 -1.34
N ARG A 93 -6.45 -20.06 -2.33
CA ARG A 93 -6.32 -18.90 -3.22
C ARG A 93 -7.56 -18.58 -4.07
N ARG A 94 -8.49 -19.52 -4.24
CA ARG A 94 -9.69 -19.35 -5.08
C ARG A 94 -10.91 -18.99 -4.25
N THR A 95 -11.05 -19.61 -3.09
CA THR A 95 -12.24 -19.51 -2.24
C THR A 95 -12.04 -18.62 -1.02
N GLY A 96 -10.80 -18.29 -0.68
CA GLY A 96 -10.44 -17.53 0.53
C GLY A 96 -10.66 -18.30 1.84
N LYS A 97 -11.05 -19.59 1.78
CA LYS A 97 -11.29 -20.38 2.99
C LYS A 97 -9.97 -20.70 3.69
N THR A 98 -9.94 -20.49 5.00
CA THR A 98 -8.83 -20.85 5.88
C THR A 98 -8.51 -22.34 5.77
N THR A 99 -7.22 -22.65 5.58
CA THR A 99 -6.70 -24.01 5.51
C THR A 99 -5.78 -24.34 6.68
N GLU A 100 -5.09 -23.34 7.24
CA GLU A 100 -4.20 -23.46 8.40
C GLU A 100 -4.21 -22.14 9.17
N GLU A 101 -4.49 -22.18 10.47
CA GLU A 101 -4.38 -21.00 11.35
C GLU A 101 -2.96 -20.86 11.90
N ASN A 102 -2.47 -19.62 12.00
CA ASN A 102 -1.17 -19.25 12.56
C ASN A 102 0.02 -20.10 12.03
N PRO A 103 0.18 -20.21 10.70
CA PRO A 103 1.26 -21.00 10.11
C PRO A 103 2.64 -20.44 10.50
N LYS A 104 3.62 -21.31 10.73
CA LYS A 104 5.02 -20.89 11.02
C LYS A 104 5.70 -20.21 9.82
N SER A 105 5.27 -20.56 8.61
CA SER A 105 5.81 -20.04 7.36
C SER A 105 4.89 -20.31 6.17
N ILE A 106 5.04 -19.50 5.12
CA ILE A 106 4.40 -19.66 3.80
C ILE A 106 5.47 -19.79 2.71
N LYS A 107 5.13 -20.44 1.60
CA LYS A 107 6.04 -20.67 0.46
C LYS A 107 5.34 -20.45 -0.87
N SER A 108 6.09 -20.53 -1.97
CA SER A 108 5.59 -20.41 -3.34
C SER A 108 4.30 -21.21 -3.56
N GLY A 109 3.26 -20.53 -4.06
CA GLY A 109 1.93 -21.08 -4.32
C GLY A 109 0.92 -20.91 -3.18
N ASP A 110 1.38 -20.65 -1.95
CA ASP A 110 0.48 -20.41 -0.81
C ASP A 110 -0.22 -19.05 -0.95
N ALA A 111 -1.48 -18.99 -0.52
CA ALA A 111 -2.16 -17.75 -0.19
C ALA A 111 -2.34 -17.66 1.33
N ALA A 112 -2.19 -16.46 1.88
CA ALA A 112 -2.26 -16.24 3.32
C ALA A 112 -2.80 -14.85 3.65
N ILE A 113 -3.49 -14.73 4.78
CA ILE A 113 -3.82 -13.44 5.38
C ILE A 113 -2.67 -13.03 6.29
N VAL A 114 -2.08 -11.87 6.01
CA VAL A 114 -0.88 -11.38 6.69
C VAL A 114 -1.15 -9.98 7.23
N MET A 115 -0.79 -9.75 8.48
CA MET A 115 -0.66 -8.42 9.06
C MET A 115 0.72 -7.86 8.71
N LEU A 116 0.72 -6.74 7.99
CA LEU A 116 1.90 -6.06 7.48
C LEU A 116 2.09 -4.75 8.23
N GLN A 117 3.33 -4.45 8.58
CA GLN A 117 3.70 -3.23 9.28
C GLN A 117 4.71 -2.43 8.45
N PRO A 118 4.34 -1.26 7.90
CA PRO A 118 5.28 -0.36 7.24
C PRO A 118 6.42 0.05 8.18
N THR A 119 7.65 0.09 7.65
CA THR A 119 8.82 0.59 8.39
C THR A 119 8.92 2.11 8.41
N LYS A 120 8.14 2.78 7.54
CA LYS A 120 8.07 4.24 7.40
C LYS A 120 6.60 4.65 7.20
N PRO A 121 6.22 5.85 7.68
CA PRO A 121 4.92 6.45 7.39
C PRO A 121 4.69 6.70 5.90
#